data_AF-A0A3N5THX5-F1
#
_entry.id   AF-A0A3N5THX5-F1
#
_cell.length_a   1.000
_cell.length_b   1.000
_cell.length_c   1.000
_cell.angle_alpha   90.00
_cell.angle_beta   90.00
_cell.angle_gamma   90.00
#
_symmetry.space_group_name_H-M   'P 1'
#
loop_
_entity.id
_entity.type
_entity.pdbx_description
1 polymer ?
#
loop_
_entity_poly.entity_id
_entity_poly.type
_entity_poly.pdbx_seq_one_letter_code
_entity_poly.pdbx_strand_id
1 'polypeptide(L)'
;MSLAVLEAMQNGLAIIATRIGGIPEAVEHNRSGLLVPPGDAGALGDAIARLSADTQLRCAMGAEGKKRYEEQFRADQMVSRVESLYHLITAGGERIAV
;
A
#
# COMPACT_ATOMS: atom_id res chain seq x y z
N MET A 1 -8.53 2.44 -0.67
CA MET A 1 -7.25 1.74 -0.49
C MET A 1 -7.50 0.50 0.38
N SER A 2 -6.88 -0.65 0.09
CA SER A 2 -7.12 -1.89 0.85
C SER A 2 -6.31 -1.91 2.15
N LEU A 3 -6.98 -2.10 3.29
CA LEU A 3 -6.30 -2.18 4.60
C LEU A 3 -5.36 -3.38 4.67
N ALA A 4 -5.78 -4.54 4.17
CA ALA A 4 -4.98 -5.75 4.16
C ALA A 4 -3.65 -5.60 3.38
N VAL A 5 -3.64 -4.76 2.33
CA VAL A 5 -2.41 -4.45 1.58
C VAL A 5 -1.45 -3.61 2.43
N LEU A 6 -1.95 -2.62 3.16
CA LEU A 6 -1.12 -1.80 4.04
C LEU A 6 -0.54 -2.61 5.20
N GLU A 7 -1.34 -3.51 5.80
CA GLU A 7 -0.89 -4.43 6.85
C GLU A 7 0.21 -5.37 6.32
N ALA A 8 0.05 -5.92 5.11
CA ALA A 8 1.06 -6.74 4.48
C ALA A 8 2.36 -5.95 4.21
N MET A 9 2.25 -4.71 3.71
CA MET A 9 3.39 -3.82 3.50
C MET A 9 4.12 -3.52 4.81
N GLN A 10 3.39 -3.17 5.87
CA GLN A 10 3.94 -2.90 7.20
C GLN A 10 4.76 -4.10 7.74
N ASN A 11 4.28 -5.31 7.48
CA ASN A 11 4.95 -6.55 7.87
C ASN A 11 6.05 -7.01 6.89
N GLY A 12 6.31 -6.25 5.83
CA GLY A 12 7.34 -6.57 4.84
C GLY A 12 7.04 -7.84 4.04
N LEU A 13 5.76 -8.13 3.79
CA LEU A 13 5.33 -9.27 3.00
C LEU A 13 5.26 -8.90 1.51
N ALA A 14 5.70 -9.82 0.65
CA ALA A 14 5.48 -9.68 -0.78
C ALA A 14 3.98 -9.80 -1.10
N ILE A 15 3.48 -8.92 -1.96
CA ILE A 15 2.05 -8.82 -2.29
C ILE A 15 1.82 -9.23 -3.75
N ILE A 16 0.81 -10.07 -3.96
CA ILE A 16 0.18 -10.28 -5.25
C ILE A 16 -1.25 -9.76 -5.13
N ALA A 17 -1.63 -8.81 -5.98
CA ALA A 17 -2.96 -8.20 -5.95
C ALA A 17 -3.49 -7.93 -7.36
N THR A 18 -4.81 -7.80 -7.50
CA THR A 18 -5.42 -7.42 -8.77
C THR A 18 -5.24 -5.92 -9.04
N ARG A 19 -5.09 -5.54 -10.30
CA ARG A 19 -4.97 -4.14 -10.73
C ARG A 19 -6.34 -3.43 -10.75
N ILE A 20 -6.90 -3.19 -9.58
CA ILE A 20 -8.21 -2.52 -9.42
C ILE A 20 -8.19 -1.50 -8.27
N GLY A 21 -9.09 -0.51 -8.36
CA GLY A 21 -9.23 0.53 -7.32
C GLY A 21 -7.90 1.24 -7.02
N GLY A 22 -7.69 1.56 -5.74
CA GLY A 22 -6.44 2.20 -5.27
C GLY A 22 -5.27 1.24 -5.04
N ILE A 23 -5.33 -0.01 -5.50
CA ILE A 23 -4.20 -0.96 -5.35
C ILE A 23 -2.94 -0.48 -6.12
N PRO A 24 -3.04 0.01 -7.37
CA PRO A 24 -1.86 0.47 -8.12
C PRO A 24 -1.22 1.74 -7.53
N GLU A 25 -1.92 2.46 -6.65
CA GLU A 25 -1.36 3.61 -5.91
C GLU A 25 -0.48 3.14 -4.75
N ALA A 26 -0.81 1.99 -4.13
CA ALA A 26 -0.06 1.43 -3.01
C ALA A 26 1.06 0.48 -3.46
N VAL A 27 0.82 -0.35 -4.48
CA VAL A 27 1.73 -1.42 -4.94
C VAL A 27 2.33 -1.09 -6.30
N GLU A 28 3.66 -1.03 -6.37
CA GLU A 28 4.41 -0.83 -7.60
C GLU A 28 4.75 -2.17 -8.24
N HIS A 29 4.20 -2.41 -9.43
CA HIS A 29 4.38 -3.66 -10.16
C HIS A 29 5.87 -3.95 -10.45
N ASN A 30 6.29 -5.19 -10.21
CA ASN A 30 7.68 -5.68 -10.31
C ASN A 30 8.68 -5.02 -9.34
N ARG A 31 8.22 -4.20 -8.39
CA ARG A 31 9.09 -3.56 -7.39
C ARG A 31 8.66 -3.87 -5.96
N SER A 32 7.48 -3.42 -5.54
CA SER A 32 6.93 -3.71 -4.20
C SER A 32 5.87 -4.81 -4.19
N GLY A 33 5.54 -5.36 -5.36
CA GLY A 33 4.67 -6.51 -5.52
C GLY A 33 4.38 -6.85 -6.98
N LEU A 34 3.50 -7.82 -7.18
CA LEU A 34 3.00 -8.21 -8.51
C LEU A 34 1.53 -7.84 -8.64
N LEU A 35 1.18 -7.27 -9.80
CA LEU A 35 -0.17 -6.83 -10.12
C LEU A 35 -0.66 -7.67 -11.27
N VAL A 36 -1.80 -8.34 -11.08
CA VAL A 36 -2.41 -9.24 -12.06
C VAL A 36 -3.76 -8.70 -12.54
N PRO A 37 -4.24 -9.06 -13.74
CA PRO A 37 -5.59 -8.71 -14.18
C PRO A 37 -6.66 -9.36 -13.29
N PRO A 38 -7.80 -8.70 -13.04
CA PRO A 38 -8.92 -9.33 -12.33
C PRO A 38 -9.52 -10.47 -13.16
N GLY A 39 -9.83 -11.60 -12.52
CA GLY A 39 -10.42 -12.77 -13.17
C GLY A 39 -9.43 -13.64 -13.95
N ASP A 40 -8.15 -13.28 -14.01
CA ASP A 40 -7.11 -14.06 -14.68
C ASP A 40 -6.43 -15.01 -13.70
N ALA A 41 -6.94 -16.25 -13.64
CA ALA A 41 -6.38 -17.29 -12.80
C ALA A 41 -4.98 -17.73 -13.24
N GLY A 42 -4.67 -17.64 -14.54
CA GLY A 42 -3.35 -18.00 -15.08
C GLY A 42 -2.29 -17.02 -14.58
N ALA A 43 -2.53 -15.72 -14.76
CA ALA A 43 -1.63 -14.67 -14.28
C ALA A 43 -1.43 -14.72 -12.75
N LEU A 44 -2.48 -15.04 -11.98
CA LEU A 44 -2.36 -15.24 -10.53
C LEU A 44 -1.49 -16.46 -10.19
N GLY A 45 -1.70 -17.59 -10.87
CA GLY A 45 -0.90 -18.80 -10.70
C GLY A 45 0.58 -18.57 -11.00
N ASP A 46 0.88 -17.92 -12.12
CA ASP A 46 2.25 -17.59 -12.52
C ASP A 46 2.95 -16.67 -11.51
N ALA A 47 2.22 -15.68 -10.97
CA ALA A 47 2.75 -14.79 -9.94
C ALA A 47 3.06 -15.54 -8.64
N ILE A 48 2.17 -16.44 -8.21
CA ILE A 48 2.37 -17.29 -7.03
C ILE A 48 3.58 -18.20 -7.24
N ALA A 49 3.66 -18.88 -8.39
CA ALA A 49 4.77 -19.77 -8.72
C ALA A 49 6.11 -19.02 -8.72
N ARG A 50 6.17 -17.84 -9.35
CA ARG A 50 7.36 -16.98 -9.39
C ARG A 50 7.84 -16.61 -7.99
N LEU A 51 6.96 -16.09 -7.14
CA LEU A 51 7.36 -15.68 -5.78
C LEU A 51 7.64 -16.87 -4.87
N SER A 52 7.04 -18.03 -5.11
CA SER A 52 7.32 -19.25 -4.32
C SER A 52 8.68 -19.83 -4.66
N ALA A 53 9.08 -19.81 -5.94
CA ALA A 53 10.35 -20.32 -6.43
C ALA A 53 11.54 -19.41 -6.10
N ASP A 54 11.33 -18.09 -6.06
CA ASP A 54 12.40 -17.11 -5.82
C ASP A 54 12.25 -16.41 -4.46
N THR A 55 12.92 -16.97 -3.45
CA THR A 55 12.91 -16.40 -2.09
C THR A 55 13.59 -15.04 -2.02
N GLN A 56 14.62 -14.78 -2.82
CA GLN A 56 15.33 -13.50 -2.81
C GLN A 56 14.44 -12.40 -3.37
N LEU A 57 13.77 -12.65 -4.50
CA LEU A 57 12.79 -11.73 -5.07
C LEU A 57 11.64 -11.47 -4.10
N ARG A 58 11.11 -12.51 -3.46
CA ARG A 58 10.03 -12.40 -2.47
C ARG A 58 10.44 -11.48 -1.31
N CYS A 59 11.62 -11.70 -0.73
CA CYS A 59 12.14 -10.85 0.35
C CYS A 59 12.39 -9.40 -0.13
N ALA A 60 12.95 -9.21 -1.32
CA ALA A 60 13.22 -7.89 -1.88
C ALA A 60 11.93 -7.08 -2.10
N MET A 61 10.89 -7.70 -2.68
CA MET A 61 9.60 -7.04 -2.89
C MET A 61 8.92 -6.68 -1.56
N GLY A 62 8.97 -7.56 -0.56
CA GLY A 62 8.47 -7.28 0.78
C GLY A 62 9.18 -6.10 1.44
N ALA A 63 10.51 -6.03 1.33
CA ALA A 63 11.30 -4.91 1.84
C ALA A 63 10.95 -3.58 1.15
N GLU A 64 10.80 -3.56 -0.19
CA GLU A 64 10.36 -2.37 -0.92
C GLU A 64 8.93 -1.95 -0.53
N GLY A 65 8.03 -2.91 -0.32
CA GLY A 65 6.69 -2.67 0.20
C GLY A 65 6.70 -2.00 1.58
N LYS A 66 7.53 -2.51 2.49
CA LYS A 66 7.70 -1.93 3.83
C LYS A 66 8.27 -0.52 3.78
N LYS A 67 9.31 -0.31 2.98
CA LYS A 67 9.89 1.03 2.77
C LYS A 67 8.83 2.03 2.32
N ARG A 68 8.00 1.65 1.35
CA ARG A 68 6.91 2.49 0.87
C ARG A 68 5.85 2.76 1.94
N TYR A 69 5.51 1.77 2.76
CA TYR A 69 4.62 1.97 3.90
C TYR A 69 5.19 3.03 4.87
N GLU A 70 6.46 2.92 5.23
CA GLU A 70 7.11 3.87 6.13
C GLU A 70 7.15 5.29 5.54
N GLU A 71 7.33 5.43 4.23
CA GLU A 71 7.43 6.73 3.56
C GLU A 71 6.07 7.41 3.35
N GLN A 72 5.01 6.64 3.02
CA GLN A 72 3.77 7.21 2.48
C GLN A 72 2.52 6.87 3.27
N PHE A 73 2.54 5.79 4.06
CA PHE A 73 1.32 5.19 4.60
C PHE A 73 1.31 5.00 6.12
N ARG A 74 2.30 5.52 6.85
CA ARG A 74 2.29 5.48 8.31
C ARG A 74 1.13 6.31 8.86
N ALA A 75 0.38 5.72 9.79
CA ALA A 75 -0.79 6.34 10.39
C ALA A 75 -0.48 7.68 11.08
N ASP A 76 0.66 7.79 11.78
CA ASP A 76 1.08 9.03 12.45
C ASP A 76 1.34 10.17 11.45
N GLN A 77 1.95 9.89 10.31
CA GLN A 77 2.11 10.87 9.23
C GLN A 77 0.76 11.31 8.65
N MET A 78 -0.17 10.36 8.44
CA MET A 78 -1.50 10.69 7.93
C MET A 78 -2.27 11.58 8.91
N VAL A 79 -2.26 11.24 10.19
CA VAL A 79 -2.89 12.02 11.27
C VAL A 79 -2.32 13.44 11.30
N SER A 80 -0.99 13.57 11.34
CA SER A 80 -0.33 14.88 11.39
C SER A 80 -0.67 15.78 10.19
N ARG A 81 -0.78 15.20 8.98
CA ARG A 81 -1.19 15.95 7.77
C ARG A 81 -2.64 16.44 7.86
N VAL A 82 -3.55 15.59 8.34
CA VAL A 82 -4.96 15.96 8.50
C VAL A 82 -5.14 17.00 9.62
N GLU A 83 -4.46 16.84 10.75
CA GLU A 83 -4.45 17.82 11.83
C GLU A 83 -3.95 19.19 11.38
N SER A 84 -2.86 19.21 10.60
CA SER A 84 -2.32 20.45 10.04
C SER A 84 -3.35 21.17 9.14
N LEU A 85 -4.12 20.40 8.36
CA LEU A 85 -5.19 20.94 7.54
C LEU A 85 -6.35 21.49 8.37
N TYR A 86 -6.75 20.78 9.44
CA TYR A 86 -7.77 21.28 10.37
C TYR A 86 -7.31 22.57 11.05
N HIS A 87 -6.06 22.65 11.52
CA HIS A 87 -5.51 23.86 12.10
C HIS A 87 -5.49 25.02 11.09
N LEU A 88 -5.10 24.77 9.85
CA LEU A 88 -5.09 25.78 8.79
C LEU A 88 -6.48 26.38 8.54
N ILE A 89 -7.52 25.54 8.48
CA ILE A 89 -8.89 25.97 8.15
C ILE A 89 -9.57 26.62 9.36
N THR A 90 -9.32 26.11 10.58
CA THR A 90 -9.93 26.65 11.81
C THR A 90 -9.24 27.92 12.31
N ALA A 91 -8.00 28.20 11.89
CA ALA A 91 -7.32 29.45 12.23
C ALA A 91 -7.98 30.71 11.65
N GLY A 92 -8.92 30.58 10.70
CA GLY A 92 -9.59 31.69 10.04
C GLY A 92 -11.13 31.70 10.10
N GLY A 93 -11.78 30.79 10.84
CA GLY A 93 -13.23 30.59 10.78
C GLY A 93 -13.94 30.52 12.14
N GLU A 94 -15.20 30.97 12.18
CA GLU A 94 -16.09 30.88 13.35
C GLU A 94 -16.23 29.43 13.85
N ARG A 95 -16.29 29.30 15.18
CA ARG A 95 -16.36 28.02 15.87
C ARG A 95 -17.73 27.37 15.62
N ILE A 96 -17.75 26.20 14.99
CA ILE A 96 -18.98 25.42 14.80
C ILE A 96 -19.43 24.93 16.18
N ALA A 97 -20.54 25.45 16.70
CA ALA A 97 -21.18 24.93 17.90
C ALA A 97 -21.85 23.58 17.57
N VAL A 98 -21.41 22.52 18.25
CA VAL A 98 -22.01 21.18 18.21
C VAL A 98 -22.72 20.93 19.54
#